data_AF-A0AAW7X1D0-F1
#
_entry.id   AF-A0AAW7X1D0-F1
#
_cell.length_a   1.000
_cell.length_b   1.000
_cell.length_c   1.000
_cell.angle_alpha   90.00
_cell.angle_beta   90.00
_cell.angle_gamma   90.00
#
_symmetry.space_group_name_H-M   'P 1'
#
loop_
_entity.id
_entity.type
_entity.pdbx_description
1 polymer ?
#
loop_
_entity_poly.entity_id
_entity_poly.type
_entity_poly.pdbx_seq_one_letter_code
_entity_poly.pdbx_strand_id
1 'polypeptide(L)'
;MNMDQGEALFINIAKEWWEHQSGTWSADHRQRVWTRLKQNAHLIAQQAITDIKPQDVIYVIRQTEKRGALDVAGRVLQDISRVCSYAVQTGRLEVNPAAELKSIPKTRKVEQRIA
;
A
#
# COMPACT_ATOMS: atom_id res chain seq x y z
N MET A 1 18.21 23.41 -1.57
CA MET A 1 16.78 23.08 -1.57
C MET A 1 16.64 21.69 -0.99
N ASN A 2 16.26 21.58 0.28
CA ASN A 2 16.06 20.29 0.94
C ASN A 2 14.65 20.32 1.51
N MET A 3 13.67 20.07 0.63
CA MET A 3 12.25 20.07 0.97
C MET A 3 11.84 18.61 1.22
N ASP A 4 11.49 18.33 2.48
CA ASP A 4 10.39 17.42 2.82
C ASP A 4 10.55 15.91 2.57
N GLN A 5 11.60 15.31 3.15
CA GLN A 5 11.66 13.84 3.30
C GLN A 5 10.51 13.26 4.15
N GLY A 6 9.82 14.10 4.95
CA GLY A 6 8.64 13.71 5.73
C GLY A 6 7.38 13.56 4.87
N GLU A 7 7.18 14.40 3.86
CA GLU A 7 5.96 14.37 3.01
C GLU A 7 5.95 13.17 2.04
N ALA A 8 7.11 12.57 1.78
CA ALA A 8 7.23 11.44 0.87
C ALA A 8 6.91 10.07 1.50
N LEU A 9 6.65 9.99 2.81
CA LEU A 9 6.37 8.70 3.47
C LEU A 9 5.06 8.09 2.99
N PHE A 10 5.01 6.76 2.83
CA PHE A 10 3.81 6.04 2.42
C PHE A 10 2.58 6.43 3.25
N ILE A 11 2.74 6.52 4.58
CA ILE A 11 1.61 6.83 5.48
C ILE A 11 1.02 8.22 5.24
N ASN A 12 1.85 9.19 4.84
CA ASN A 12 1.42 10.55 4.58
C ASN A 12 0.68 10.61 3.24
N ILE A 13 1.22 9.96 2.19
CA ILE A 13 0.52 9.82 0.91
C ILE A 13 -0.78 9.04 1.05
N ALA A 14 -0.79 7.99 1.88
CA ALA A 14 -1.99 7.21 2.19
C ALA A 14 -3.06 8.06 2.89
N LYS A 15 -2.64 8.97 3.78
CA LYS A 15 -3.52 9.91 4.46
C LYS A 15 -4.09 10.93 3.47
N GLU A 16 -3.25 11.56 2.63
CA GLU A 16 -3.68 12.50 1.58
C GLU A 16 -4.70 11.85 0.64
N TRP A 17 -4.39 10.64 0.15
CA TRP A 17 -5.31 9.86 -0.69
C TRP A 17 -6.63 9.58 0.03
N TRP A 18 -6.56 9.17 1.29
CA TRP A 18 -7.75 8.87 2.09
C TRP A 18 -8.62 10.11 2.31
N GLU A 19 -8.03 11.25 2.62
CA GLU A 19 -8.73 12.53 2.77
C GLU A 19 -9.40 12.94 1.44
N HIS A 20 -8.69 12.81 0.33
CA HIS A 20 -9.20 13.09 -1.02
C HIS A 20 -10.40 12.20 -1.38
N GLN A 21 -10.36 10.90 -1.07
CA GLN A 21 -11.47 9.98 -1.35
C GLN A 21 -12.63 10.12 -0.34
N SER A 22 -12.34 10.57 0.88
CA SER A 22 -13.29 10.60 1.99
C SER A 22 -14.54 11.44 1.74
N GLY A 23 -14.48 12.44 0.85
CA GLY A 23 -15.65 13.25 0.47
C GLY A 23 -16.75 12.46 -0.24
N THR A 24 -16.42 11.30 -0.81
CA THR A 24 -17.37 10.41 -1.52
C THR A 24 -17.88 9.27 -0.65
N TRP A 25 -17.33 9.10 0.56
CA TRP A 25 -17.59 7.96 1.43
C TRP A 25 -18.30 8.36 2.72
N SER A 26 -19.17 7.49 3.22
CA SER A 26 -19.74 7.64 4.56
C SER A 26 -18.65 7.61 5.64
N ALA A 27 -18.91 8.25 6.78
CA ALA A 27 -17.97 8.33 7.92
C ALA A 27 -17.47 6.96 8.41
N ASP A 28 -18.36 5.97 8.46
CA ASP A 28 -18.00 4.59 8.82
C ASP A 28 -17.09 3.95 7.75
N HIS A 29 -17.39 4.13 6.46
CA HIS A 29 -16.59 3.56 5.38
C HIS A 29 -15.17 4.13 5.36
N ARG A 30 -15.02 5.45 5.48
CA ARG A 30 -13.68 6.07 5.57
C ARG A 30 -12.92 5.54 6.78
N GLN A 31 -13.56 5.38 7.94
CA GLN A 31 -12.88 4.88 9.14
C GLN A 31 -12.41 3.42 8.96
N ARG A 32 -13.22 2.58 8.32
CA ARG A 32 -12.85 1.19 8.00
C ARG A 32 -11.65 1.11 7.06
N VAL A 33 -11.62 1.93 6.00
CA VAL A 33 -10.49 1.98 5.06
C VAL A 33 -9.21 2.43 5.77
N TRP A 34 -9.28 3.52 6.56
CA TRP A 34 -8.12 4.04 7.28
C TRP A 34 -7.57 3.06 8.30
N THR A 35 -8.47 2.40 9.05
CA THR A 35 -8.08 1.38 10.04
C THR A 35 -7.39 0.21 9.37
N ARG A 36 -7.92 -0.29 8.24
CA ARG A 36 -7.31 -1.39 7.49
C ARG A 36 -5.93 -1.01 6.96
N LEU A 37 -5.75 0.18 6.40
CA LEU A 37 -4.45 0.68 5.95
C LEU A 37 -3.45 0.72 7.10
N LYS A 38 -3.79 1.36 8.24
CA LYS A 38 -2.88 1.44 9.40
C LYS A 38 -2.50 0.07 9.96
N GLN A 39 -3.45 -0.86 10.05
CA GLN A 39 -3.20 -2.18 10.63
C GLN A 39 -2.31 -3.07 9.76
N ASN A 40 -2.36 -2.91 8.43
CA ASN A 40 -1.70 -3.83 7.51
C ASN A 40 -0.49 -3.21 6.81
N ALA A 41 -0.55 -1.94 6.42
CA ALA A 41 0.57 -1.25 5.77
C ALA A 41 1.65 -0.75 6.75
N HIS A 42 1.58 -1.11 8.04
CA HIS A 42 2.55 -0.66 9.06
C HIS A 42 4.01 -0.99 8.72
N LEU A 43 4.26 -2.07 7.98
CA LEU A 43 5.60 -2.48 7.55
C LEU A 43 6.23 -1.53 6.54
N ILE A 44 5.39 -0.85 5.75
CA ILE A 44 5.82 0.11 4.71
C ILE A 44 5.48 1.55 5.07
N ALA A 45 4.76 1.78 6.17
CA ALA A 45 4.22 3.09 6.56
C ALA A 45 5.30 4.17 6.71
N GLN A 46 6.47 3.80 7.22
CA GLN A 46 7.61 4.70 7.44
C GLN A 46 8.64 4.67 6.30
N GLN A 47 8.35 3.98 5.20
CA GLN A 47 9.20 3.98 4.01
C GLN A 47 8.81 5.16 3.11
N ALA A 48 9.80 5.73 2.41
CA ALA A 48 9.55 6.69 1.36
C ALA A 48 8.78 6.01 0.22
N ILE A 49 7.77 6.68 -0.33
CA ILE A 49 6.91 6.15 -1.39
C ILE A 49 7.70 5.73 -2.64
N THR A 50 8.83 6.40 -2.88
CA THR A 50 9.77 6.13 -3.99
C THR A 50 10.65 4.90 -3.77
N ASP A 51 10.83 4.45 -2.53
CA ASP A 51 11.64 3.26 -2.20
C ASP A 51 10.79 1.98 -2.11
N ILE A 52 9.45 2.11 -2.09
CA ILE A 52 8.56 0.95 -2.02
C ILE A 52 8.68 0.11 -3.28
N LYS A 53 9.13 -1.13 -3.12
CA LYS A 53 9.25 -2.08 -4.22
C LYS A 53 8.07 -3.06 -4.21
N PRO A 54 7.82 -3.75 -5.33
CA PRO A 54 6.77 -4.78 -5.40
C PRO A 54 6.94 -5.85 -4.31
N GLN A 55 8.18 -6.19 -3.94
CA GLN A 55 8.50 -7.17 -2.90
C GLN A 55 8.06 -6.73 -1.49
N ASP A 56 8.13 -5.45 -1.16
CA ASP A 56 7.66 -4.92 0.14
C ASP A 56 6.14 -5.06 0.26
N VAL A 57 5.43 -4.80 -0.84
CA VAL A 57 3.97 -4.97 -0.91
C VAL A 57 3.62 -6.46 -0.77
N ILE A 58 4.30 -7.35 -1.49
CA ILE A 58 4.12 -8.81 -1.34
C ILE A 58 4.37 -9.25 0.10
N TYR A 59 5.40 -8.70 0.75
CA TYR A 59 5.70 -9.00 2.14
C TYR A 59 4.55 -8.61 3.07
N VAL A 60 3.99 -7.40 2.92
CA VAL A 60 2.79 -6.97 3.66
C VAL A 60 1.64 -7.95 3.46
N ILE A 61 1.32 -8.30 2.20
CA ILE A 61 0.21 -9.20 1.89
C ILE A 61 0.42 -10.56 2.56
N ARG A 62 1.62 -11.14 2.45
CA ARG A 62 1.96 -12.43 3.08
C ARG A 62 1.82 -12.40 4.60
N GLN A 63 2.15 -11.29 5.26
CA GLN A 63 1.96 -11.15 6.70
C GLN A 63 0.47 -11.06 7.08
N THR A 64 -0.35 -10.41 6.26
CA THR A 64 -1.81 -10.41 6.44
C THR A 64 -2.40 -11.81 6.21
N GLU A 65 -1.92 -12.55 5.21
CA GLU A 65 -2.34 -13.94 4.95
C GLU A 65 -1.97 -14.88 6.11
N LYS A 66 -0.77 -14.74 6.68
CA LYS A 66 -0.32 -15.53 7.85
C LYS A 66 -1.21 -15.36 9.08
N ARG A 67 -1.93 -14.24 9.19
CA ARG A 67 -2.90 -13.96 10.27
C ARG A 67 -4.25 -14.64 10.03
N GLY A 68 -4.41 -15.40 8.94
CA GLY A 68 -5.66 -16.07 8.56
C GLY A 68 -6.66 -15.17 7.82
N ALA A 69 -6.26 -13.94 7.47
CA ALA A 69 -7.16 -12.92 6.92
C ALA A 69 -7.05 -12.79 5.39
N LEU A 70 -7.32 -13.87 4.65
CA LEU A 70 -7.13 -13.91 3.19
C LEU A 70 -7.97 -12.88 2.42
N ASP A 71 -9.24 -12.67 2.80
CA ASP A 71 -10.08 -11.64 2.17
C ASP A 71 -9.53 -10.23 2.43
N VAL A 72 -8.99 -10.02 3.64
CA VAL A 72 -8.36 -8.76 4.04
C VAL A 72 -7.09 -8.52 3.24
N ALA A 73 -6.28 -9.56 2.99
CA ALA A 73 -5.05 -9.46 2.21
C ALA A 73 -5.31 -8.89 0.80
N GLY A 74 -6.36 -9.38 0.12
CA GLY A 74 -6.77 -8.84 -1.18
C GLY A 74 -7.20 -7.36 -1.10
N ARG A 75 -7.94 -6.97 -0.07
CA ARG A 75 -8.34 -5.57 0.15
C ARG A 75 -7.15 -4.67 0.45
N VAL A 76 -6.20 -5.13 1.26
CA VAL A 76 -4.97 -4.41 1.57
C VAL A 76 -4.15 -4.17 0.31
N LEU A 77 -4.02 -5.17 -0.56
CA LEU A 77 -3.34 -5.00 -1.85
C LEU A 77 -4.02 -3.93 -2.71
N GLN A 78 -5.36 -3.96 -2.78
CA GLN A 78 -6.12 -2.95 -3.52
C GLN A 78 -5.91 -1.54 -2.94
N ASP A 79 -5.92 -1.39 -1.63
CA ASP A 79 -5.72 -0.10 -0.98
C ASP A 79 -4.28 0.42 -1.22
N ILE A 80 -3.25 -0.42 -1.04
CA ILE A 80 -1.86 -0.03 -1.33
C ILE A 80 -1.70 0.36 -2.81
N SER A 81 -2.28 -0.42 -3.72
CA SER A 81 -2.28 -0.13 -5.15
C SER A 81 -2.94 1.22 -5.47
N ARG A 82 -4.03 1.58 -4.80
CA ARG A 82 -4.69 2.89 -4.95
C ARG A 82 -3.84 4.04 -4.43
N VAL A 83 -3.20 3.87 -3.26
CA VAL A 83 -2.28 4.87 -2.69
C VAL A 83 -1.09 5.10 -3.62
N CYS A 84 -0.44 4.03 -4.10
CA CYS A 84 0.66 4.16 -5.06
C CYS A 84 0.21 4.78 -6.38
N SER A 85 -0.99 4.44 -6.88
CA SER A 85 -1.55 5.08 -8.08
C SER A 85 -1.83 6.57 -7.87
N TYR A 86 -2.22 6.98 -6.67
CA TYR A 86 -2.37 8.40 -6.31
C TYR A 86 -1.02 9.12 -6.26
N ALA A 87 0.02 8.46 -5.73
CA ALA A 87 1.39 8.97 -5.78
C ALA A 87 1.87 9.21 -7.22
N VAL A 88 1.54 8.28 -8.14
CA VAL A 88 1.85 8.43 -9.57
C VAL A 88 1.11 9.62 -10.19
N GLN A 89 -0.20 9.73 -9.96
CA GLN A 89 -1.01 10.83 -10.49
C GLN A 89 -0.57 12.21 -9.97
N THR A 90 0.03 12.27 -8.78
CA THR A 90 0.55 13.50 -8.18
C THR A 90 2.04 13.75 -8.44
N GLY A 91 2.68 12.92 -9.27
CA GLY A 91 4.08 13.09 -9.67
C GLY A 91 5.12 12.74 -8.59
N ARG A 92 4.72 12.05 -7.52
CA ARG A 92 5.61 11.63 -6.42
C ARG A 92 6.24 10.25 -6.66
N LEU A 93 5.68 9.49 -7.59
CA LEU A 93 6.13 8.16 -7.98
C LEU A 93 6.03 8.03 -9.50
N GLU A 94 6.99 7.38 -10.13
CA GLU A 94 6.96 7.23 -11.59
C GLU A 94 6.07 6.06 -12.03
N VAL A 95 6.15 4.95 -11.30
CA VAL A 95 5.43 3.70 -11.61
C VAL A 95 4.84 3.09 -10.35
N ASN A 96 3.62 2.58 -10.44
CA ASN A 96 2.96 1.92 -9.32
C ASN A 96 3.53 0.50 -9.09
N PRO A 97 4.29 0.23 -8.01
CA PRO A 97 4.89 -1.08 -7.75
C PRO A 97 3.86 -2.18 -7.45
N ALA A 98 2.62 -1.79 -7.11
CA ALA A 98 1.54 -2.71 -6.78
C ALA A 98 0.55 -2.93 -7.94
N ALA A 99 0.74 -2.29 -9.10
CA ALA A 99 -0.17 -2.42 -10.25
C ALA A 99 -0.19 -3.87 -10.79
N GLU A 100 0.99 -4.43 -11.03
CA GLU A 100 1.16 -5.78 -11.59
C GLU A 100 0.85 -6.89 -10.57
N LEU A 101 0.76 -6.57 -9.28
CA LEU A 101 0.47 -7.54 -8.24
C LEU A 101 -1.01 -7.97 -8.23
N LYS A 102 -1.91 -7.17 -8.83
CA LYS A 102 -3.34 -7.49 -8.93
C LYS A 102 -3.61 -8.74 -9.78
N SER A 103 -2.76 -9.03 -10.75
CA SER A 103 -2.89 -10.17 -11.65
C SER A 103 -2.12 -11.39 -11.20
N ILE A 104 -1.38 -11.34 -10.08
CA ILE A 104 -0.69 -12.53 -9.55
C ILE A 104 -1.75 -13.55 -9.14
N PRO A 105 -1.96 -14.64 -9.91
CA PRO A 105 -2.79 -15.75 -9.43
C PRO A 105 -2.15 -16.26 -8.15
N LYS A 106 -2.92 -16.81 -7.19
CA LYS A 106 -2.44 -17.39 -5.92
C LYS A 106 -1.21 -18.28 -6.13
N THR A 107 -0.02 -17.69 -6.23
CA THR A 107 1.15 -18.42 -6.74
C THR A 107 1.99 -18.77 -5.55
N ARG A 108 2.26 -20.07 -5.47
CA ARG A 108 3.12 -20.71 -4.50
C ARG A 108 4.38 -19.90 -4.30
N LYS A 109 4.81 -19.86 -3.05
CA LYS A 109 6.12 -19.45 -2.55
C LYS A 109 7.23 -19.68 -3.60
N VAL A 110 7.58 -18.64 -4.36
CA VAL A 110 8.90 -18.55 -4.98
C VAL A 110 9.83 -18.04 -3.89
N GLU A 111 10.52 -18.98 -3.25
CA GLU A 111 11.79 -18.74 -2.57
C GLU A 111 12.80 -18.43 -3.67
N GLN A 112 13.12 -17.16 -3.89
CA GLN A 112 14.38 -16.84 -4.55
C GLN A 112 15.48 -17.03 -3.51
N ARG A 113 16.03 -18.24 -3.47
CA ARG A 113 17.29 -18.50 -2.78
C ARG A 113 18.41 -17.91 -3.62
N ILE A 114 19.06 -16.90 -3.09
CA ILE A 114 20.42 -16.53 -3.50
C ILE A 114 21.33 -17.09 -2.40
N ALA A 115 22.40 -17.75 -2.85
CA ALA A 115 23.45 -18.50 -2.13
C ALA A 115 23.13 -19.98 -1.86
#